data_AF-A0A432H930-F1
#
_entry.id   AF-A0A432H930-F1
#
_cell.length_a   1.000
_cell.length_b   1.000
_cell.length_c   1.000
_cell.angle_alpha   90.00
_cell.angle_beta   90.00
_cell.angle_gamma   90.00
#
_symmetry.space_group_name_H-M   'P 1'
#
loop_
_entity.id
_entity.type
_entity.pdbx_description
1 polymer ?
#
loop_
_entity_poly.entity_id
_entity_poly.type
_entity_poly.pdbx_seq_one_letter_code
_entity_poly.pdbx_strand_id
1 'polypeptide(L)'
;MFQIGFFILIFLLGSIPFGLLISRYWLKIDIRRQGSGNIGMTNVMRVGGKWPGIVTFVLDFGKGILAVLTAQILFPVSETEPETQLIFHSLAGITVVCGHVFSVFLRFKGGKGISTLFGVLAILQLNVGICAALAWAGMYLWKRISSLSAITMLAVLPWLFLLVPWVQD
;
A
#
# COMPACT_ATOMS: atom_id res chain seq x y z
N MET A 1 -7.43 -23.77 -8.62
CA MET A 1 -7.94 -23.58 -7.23
C MET A 1 -6.93 -22.94 -6.30
N PHE A 2 -5.67 -23.40 -6.25
CA PHE A 2 -4.62 -22.85 -5.37
C PHE A 2 -4.36 -21.33 -5.55
N GLN A 3 -4.21 -20.87 -6.79
CA GLN A 3 -4.00 -19.43 -7.11
C GLN A 3 -5.18 -18.53 -6.68
N ILE A 4 -6.42 -19.00 -6.86
CA ILE A 4 -7.62 -18.25 -6.44
C ILE A 4 -7.63 -18.12 -4.91
N GLY A 5 -7.37 -19.22 -4.20
CA GLY A 5 -7.23 -19.21 -2.74
C GLY A 5 -6.15 -18.24 -2.26
N PHE A 6 -5.02 -18.18 -2.97
CA PHE A 6 -3.95 -17.23 -2.69
C PHE A 6 -4.43 -15.77 -2.81
N PHE A 7 -5.06 -15.37 -3.92
CA PHE A 7 -5.56 -13.99 -4.07
C PHE A 7 -6.62 -13.63 -3.02
N ILE A 8 -7.47 -14.58 -2.61
CA ILE A 8 -8.42 -14.35 -1.51
C ILE A 8 -7.66 -14.03 -0.21
N LEU A 9 -6.63 -14.81 0.12
CA LEU A 9 -5.81 -14.57 1.31
C LEU A 9 -5.08 -13.22 1.24
N ILE A 10 -4.53 -12.85 0.07
CA ILE A 10 -3.89 -11.55 -0.14
C ILE A 10 -4.89 -10.40 0.01
N PHE A 11 -6.11 -10.55 -0.49
CA PHE A 11 -7.17 -9.56 -0.31
C PHE A 11 -7.57 -9.41 1.16
N LEU A 12 -7.66 -10.52 1.90
CA LEU A 12 -7.95 -10.52 3.33
C LEU A 12 -6.82 -9.87 4.14
N LEU A 13 -5.56 -10.16 3.80
CA LEU A 13 -4.38 -9.50 4.35
C LEU A 13 -4.45 -7.99 4.13
N GLY A 14 -4.74 -7.56 2.90
CA GLY A 14 -4.95 -6.15 2.56
C GLY A 14 -6.09 -5.52 3.36
N SER A 15 -7.16 -6.28 3.60
CA SER A 15 -8.36 -5.81 4.30
C SER A 15 -8.13 -5.48 5.77
N ILE A 16 -7.04 -5.93 6.42
CA ILE A 16 -6.77 -5.64 7.82
C ILE A 16 -6.62 -4.12 8.04
N PRO A 17 -7.50 -3.48 8.84
CA PRO A 17 -7.55 -2.02 8.95
C PRO A 17 -6.66 -1.50 10.09
N PHE A 18 -5.33 -1.62 9.94
CA PHE A 18 -4.37 -1.33 11.01
C PHE A 18 -4.54 0.06 11.63
N GLY A 19 -4.78 1.11 10.86
CA GLY A 19 -4.98 2.43 11.43
C GLY A 19 -6.25 2.59 12.28
N LEU A 20 -7.31 1.82 11.97
CA LEU A 20 -8.48 1.74 12.85
C LEU A 20 -8.16 0.95 14.11
N LEU A 21 -7.44 -0.17 14.00
CA LEU A 21 -7.04 -0.99 15.14
C LEU A 21 -6.15 -0.18 16.11
N ILE A 22 -5.12 0.49 15.59
CA ILE A 22 -4.22 1.33 16.37
C ILE A 22 -5.00 2.45 17.05
N SER A 23 -5.85 3.17 16.31
CA SER A 23 -6.61 4.27 16.90
C SER A 23 -7.60 3.79 17.98
N ARG A 24 -8.21 2.63 17.79
CA ARG A 24 -9.14 2.06 18.78
C ARG A 24 -8.41 1.57 20.03
N TYR A 25 -7.28 0.88 19.88
CA TYR A 25 -6.61 0.25 21.03
C TYR A 25 -5.61 1.16 21.73
N TRP A 26 -4.84 1.96 20.99
CA TRP A 26 -3.86 2.89 21.53
C TRP A 26 -4.53 4.21 21.93
N LEU A 27 -5.28 4.83 21.03
CA LEU A 27 -5.85 6.16 21.26
C LEU A 27 -7.25 6.14 21.90
N LYS A 28 -7.87 4.96 22.03
CA LYS A 28 -9.23 4.78 22.58
C LYS A 28 -10.32 5.58 21.85
N ILE A 29 -10.14 5.81 20.54
CA ILE A 29 -11.07 6.56 19.69
C ILE A 29 -11.41 5.80 18.40
N ASP A 30 -12.53 6.17 17.78
CA ASP A 30 -12.82 5.75 16.40
C ASP A 30 -12.30 6.80 15.41
N ILE A 31 -11.20 6.48 14.72
CA ILE A 31 -10.55 7.40 13.77
C ILE A 31 -11.45 7.80 12.59
N ARG A 32 -12.48 7.01 12.29
CA ARG A 32 -13.44 7.31 11.21
C ARG A 32 -14.34 8.49 11.55
N ARG A 33 -14.44 8.84 12.84
CA ARG A 33 -15.20 9.99 13.34
C ARG A 33 -14.33 11.22 13.61
N GLN A 34 -13.03 11.14 13.32
CA GLN A 34 -12.05 12.16 13.69
C GLN A 34 -11.22 12.62 12.49
N GLY A 35 -10.79 13.88 12.52
CA GLY A 35 -9.97 14.47 11.45
C GLY A 35 -10.64 14.34 10.08
N SER A 36 -9.96 13.70 9.12
CA SER A 36 -10.48 13.48 7.77
C SER A 36 -11.39 12.24 7.65
N GLY A 37 -11.65 11.52 8.74
CA GLY A 37 -12.39 10.25 8.76
C GLY A 37 -11.72 9.06 8.05
N ASN A 38 -10.49 9.23 7.55
CA ASN A 38 -9.74 8.16 6.88
C ASN A 38 -8.95 7.33 7.91
N ILE A 39 -8.74 6.05 7.64
CA ILE A 39 -7.98 5.16 8.53
C ILE A 39 -6.46 5.21 8.30
N GLY A 40 -5.99 5.87 7.24
CA GLY A 40 -4.57 5.86 6.88
C GLY A 40 -3.66 6.70 7.81
N MET A 41 -2.34 6.48 7.68
CA MET A 41 -1.28 7.15 8.45
C MET A 41 -1.53 8.63 8.69
N THR A 42 -1.84 9.40 7.66
CA THR A 42 -1.90 10.87 7.76
C THR A 42 -3.03 11.35 8.67
N ASN A 43 -4.14 10.63 8.73
CA ASN A 43 -5.22 10.98 9.66
C ASN A 43 -4.93 10.49 11.08
N VAL A 44 -4.41 9.27 11.23
CA VAL A 44 -3.99 8.74 12.53
C VAL A 44 -2.93 9.65 13.16
N MET A 45 -1.98 10.13 12.37
CA MET A 45 -0.94 11.07 12.81
C MET A 45 -1.52 12.42 13.23
N ARG A 46 -2.51 12.93 12.48
CA ARG A 46 -3.18 14.20 12.79
C ARG A 46 -3.94 14.14 14.12
N VAL A 47 -4.59 13.01 14.41
CA VAL A 47 -5.47 12.88 15.58
C VAL A 47 -4.72 12.36 16.81
N GLY A 48 -3.78 11.42 16.63
CA GLY A 48 -3.08 10.73 17.71
C GLY A 48 -1.59 11.01 17.85
N GLY A 49 -1.03 11.88 17.02
CA GLY A 49 0.39 12.22 17.02
C GLY A 49 1.27 11.26 16.20
N LYS A 50 2.58 11.56 16.18
CA LYS A 50 3.55 10.93 15.27
C LYS A 50 3.63 9.41 15.39
N TRP A 51 3.64 8.88 16.61
CA TRP A 51 3.92 7.45 16.86
C TRP A 51 2.80 6.53 16.37
N PRO A 52 1.51 6.74 16.72
CA PRO A 52 0.42 5.96 16.16
C PRO A 52 0.35 6.02 14.63
N GLY A 53 0.65 7.19 14.05
CA GLY A 53 0.73 7.36 12.60
C GLY A 53 1.83 6.51 11.97
N ILE A 54 3.05 6.56 12.52
CA ILE A 54 4.20 5.79 12.03
C ILE A 54 3.92 4.29 12.13
N VAL A 55 3.38 3.79 13.24
CA VAL A 55 3.03 2.36 13.37
C VAL A 55 1.97 1.97 12.36
N THR A 56 0.97 2.83 12.10
CA THR A 56 -0.03 2.59 11.04
C THR A 56 0.63 2.46 9.68
N PHE A 57 1.56 3.37 9.35
CA PHE A 57 2.32 3.32 8.11
C PHE A 57 3.10 2.02 7.98
N VAL A 58 3.88 1.65 9.01
CA VAL A 58 4.73 0.45 9.00
C VAL A 58 3.90 -0.81 8.79
N LEU A 59 2.75 -0.95 9.45
CA LEU A 59 1.89 -2.13 9.28
C LEU A 59 1.19 -2.15 7.92
N ASP A 60 0.67 -1.02 7.44
CA ASP A 60 0.03 -0.94 6.12
C ASP A 60 1.03 -1.06 4.95
N PHE A 61 2.28 -0.64 5.16
CA PHE A 61 3.40 -0.85 4.24
C PHE A 61 3.87 -2.32 4.29
N GLY A 62 4.03 -2.87 5.48
CA GLY A 62 4.44 -4.25 5.71
C GLY A 62 3.50 -5.27 5.06
N LYS A 63 2.18 -5.06 5.11
CA LYS A 63 1.26 -5.97 4.39
C LYS A 63 1.42 -5.92 2.86
N GLY A 64 1.81 -4.77 2.31
CA GLY A 64 2.14 -4.62 0.89
C GLY A 64 3.38 -5.43 0.51
N ILE A 65 4.43 -5.33 1.32
CA ILE A 65 5.65 -6.15 1.20
C ILE A 65 5.31 -7.64 1.29
N LEU A 66 4.60 -8.04 2.35
CA LEU A 66 4.27 -9.44 2.60
C LEU A 66 3.48 -10.06 1.45
N ALA A 67 2.57 -9.31 0.83
CA ALA A 67 1.79 -9.81 -0.30
C ALA A 67 2.67 -10.14 -1.51
N VAL A 68 3.63 -9.27 -1.85
CA VAL A 68 4.51 -9.49 -3.01
C VAL A 68 5.56 -10.56 -2.69
N LEU A 69 6.18 -10.51 -1.51
CA LEU A 69 7.17 -11.51 -1.10
C LEU A 69 6.58 -12.92 -1.05
N THR A 70 5.37 -13.08 -0.51
CA THR A 70 4.71 -14.39 -0.50
C THR A 70 4.36 -14.87 -1.90
N ALA A 71 4.01 -13.95 -2.82
CA ALA A 71 3.84 -14.29 -4.24
C ALA A 71 5.16 -14.78 -4.87
N GLN A 72 6.28 -14.09 -4.61
CA GLN A 72 7.61 -14.48 -5.12
C GLN A 72 8.09 -15.83 -4.56
N ILE A 73 7.83 -16.11 -3.29
CA ILE A 73 8.25 -17.36 -2.64
C ILE A 73 7.40 -18.55 -3.12
N LEU A 74 6.08 -18.38 -3.20
CA LEU A 74 5.16 -19.46 -3.56
C LEU A 74 5.01 -19.66 -5.07
N PHE A 75 5.28 -18.63 -5.85
CA PHE A 75 5.21 -18.62 -7.31
C PHE A 75 6.49 -17.96 -7.87
N PRO A 76 7.64 -18.65 -7.83
CA PRO A 76 8.93 -18.08 -8.20
C PRO A 76 9.18 -18.08 -9.71
N VAL A 77 9.63 -16.92 -10.22
CA VAL A 77 10.69 -16.74 -11.22
C VAL A 77 11.05 -17.92 -12.12
N SER A 78 10.19 -18.51 -12.96
CA SER A 78 10.64 -19.59 -13.88
C SER A 78 11.34 -18.98 -15.10
N GLU A 79 12.50 -19.53 -15.47
CA GLU A 79 13.23 -19.15 -16.70
C GLU A 79 12.38 -19.35 -17.97
N THR A 80 11.42 -20.27 -17.93
CA THR A 80 10.57 -20.62 -19.08
C THR A 80 9.49 -19.58 -19.37
N GLU A 81 9.00 -18.87 -18.35
CA GLU A 81 7.90 -17.89 -18.49
C GLU A 81 8.04 -16.71 -17.50
N PRO A 82 9.08 -15.88 -17.64
CA PRO A 82 9.34 -14.80 -16.70
C PRO A 82 8.24 -13.74 -16.67
N GLU A 83 7.63 -13.43 -17.82
CA GLU A 83 6.60 -12.40 -17.95
C GLU A 83 5.31 -12.77 -17.21
N THR A 84 4.83 -14.02 -17.36
CA THR A 84 3.63 -14.53 -16.70
C THR A 84 3.72 -14.37 -15.18
N GLN A 85 4.91 -14.59 -14.64
CA GLN A 85 5.17 -14.54 -13.20
C GLN A 85 5.27 -13.12 -12.65
N LEU A 86 5.92 -12.23 -13.39
CA LEU A 86 5.93 -10.79 -13.09
C LEU A 86 4.50 -10.21 -13.06
N ILE A 87 3.65 -10.63 -13.99
CA ILE A 87 2.21 -10.29 -13.98
C ILE A 87 1.56 -10.84 -12.71
N PHE A 88 1.82 -12.09 -12.34
CA PHE A 88 1.26 -12.69 -11.12
C PHE A 88 1.65 -11.93 -9.84
N HIS A 89 2.92 -11.55 -9.68
CA HIS A 89 3.39 -10.75 -8.52
C HIS A 89 2.75 -9.36 -8.52
N SER A 90 2.61 -8.73 -9.68
CA SER A 90 1.92 -7.46 -9.84
C SER A 90 0.44 -7.56 -9.46
N LEU A 91 -0.24 -8.64 -9.87
CA LEU A 91 -1.62 -8.91 -9.47
C LEU A 91 -1.75 -9.12 -7.96
N ALA A 92 -0.77 -9.74 -7.29
CA ALA A 92 -0.76 -9.85 -5.83
C ALA A 92 -0.66 -8.46 -5.18
N GLY A 93 0.21 -7.60 -5.72
CA GLY A 93 0.32 -6.20 -5.32
C GLY A 93 -0.97 -5.40 -5.49
N ILE A 94 -1.65 -5.54 -6.63
CA ILE A 94 -2.96 -4.92 -6.86
C ILE A 94 -3.98 -5.44 -5.85
N THR A 95 -4.01 -6.76 -5.63
CA THR A 95 -4.98 -7.43 -4.76
C THR A 95 -4.87 -6.95 -3.31
N VAL A 96 -3.66 -6.79 -2.77
CA VAL A 96 -3.49 -6.29 -1.39
C VAL A 96 -3.89 -4.82 -1.25
N VAL A 97 -3.62 -3.99 -2.27
CA VAL A 97 -4.06 -2.58 -2.30
C VAL A 97 -5.59 -2.51 -2.39
N CYS A 98 -6.21 -3.32 -3.25
CA CYS A 98 -7.67 -3.46 -3.33
C CYS A 98 -8.27 -3.89 -1.99
N GLY A 99 -7.65 -4.85 -1.29
CA GLY A 99 -8.05 -5.25 0.05
C GLY A 99 -8.02 -4.06 1.03
N HIS A 100 -6.96 -3.23 1.00
CA HIS A 100 -6.88 -2.06 1.88
C HIS A 100 -7.95 -1.01 1.55
N VAL A 101 -8.21 -0.75 0.26
CA VAL A 101 -9.19 0.26 -0.19
C VAL A 101 -10.63 -0.21 0.02
N PHE A 102 -10.90 -1.47 -0.31
CA PHE A 102 -12.21 -2.11 -0.24
C PHE A 102 -12.25 -3.15 0.88
N SER A 103 -11.74 -2.79 2.06
CA SER A 103 -11.64 -3.70 3.21
C SER A 103 -12.99 -4.35 3.55
N VAL A 104 -13.04 -5.69 3.50
CA VAL A 104 -14.24 -6.46 3.88
C VAL A 104 -14.61 -6.22 5.35
N PHE A 105 -13.60 -6.07 6.23
CA PHE A 105 -13.81 -5.79 7.65
C PHE A 105 -14.40 -4.41 7.92
N LEU A 106 -14.37 -3.51 6.93
CA LEU A 106 -14.92 -2.16 6.98
C LEU A 106 -16.10 -1.96 6.02
N ARG A 107 -16.79 -3.03 5.64
CA ARG A 107 -17.92 -2.97 4.69
C ARG A 107 -17.54 -2.25 3.39
N PHE A 108 -16.36 -2.59 2.87
CA PHE A 108 -15.77 -2.05 1.63
C PHE A 108 -15.48 -0.54 1.66
N LYS A 109 -15.35 0.06 2.86
CA LYS A 109 -14.99 1.47 3.05
C LYS A 109 -13.65 1.58 3.80
N GLY A 110 -12.56 1.26 3.10
CA GLY A 110 -11.21 1.24 3.64
C GLY A 110 -10.45 2.57 3.52
N GLY A 111 -9.12 2.48 3.44
CA GLY A 111 -8.23 3.64 3.31
C GLY A 111 -7.89 3.99 1.86
N LYS A 112 -6.91 4.88 1.66
CA LYS A 112 -6.48 5.33 0.31
C LYS A 112 -5.46 4.39 -0.37
N GLY A 113 -4.93 3.39 0.33
CA GLY A 113 -3.99 2.42 -0.25
C GLY A 113 -2.55 2.89 -0.42
N ILE A 114 -2.21 4.16 -0.14
CA ILE A 114 -0.89 4.72 -0.45
C ILE A 114 0.27 4.05 0.31
N SER A 115 0.13 3.81 1.62
CA SER A 115 1.15 3.09 2.40
C SER A 115 1.35 1.66 1.91
N THR A 116 0.26 0.99 1.55
CA THR A 116 0.27 -0.38 1.01
C THR A 116 0.90 -0.42 -0.38
N LEU A 117 0.61 0.55 -1.24
CA LEU A 117 1.24 0.69 -2.55
C LEU A 117 2.74 0.91 -2.44
N PHE A 118 3.21 1.74 -1.50
CA PHE A 118 4.65 1.87 -1.25
C PHE A 118 5.29 0.55 -0.82
N GLY A 119 4.60 -0.27 -0.02
CA GLY A 119 5.09 -1.60 0.36
C GLY A 119 5.20 -2.54 -0.84
N VAL A 120 4.23 -2.49 -1.75
CA VAL A 120 4.25 -3.26 -3.01
C VAL A 120 5.43 -2.82 -3.89
N LEU A 121 5.60 -1.50 -4.09
CA LEU A 121 6.69 -0.95 -4.91
C LEU A 121 8.07 -1.20 -4.30
N ALA A 122 8.19 -1.29 -2.98
CA ALA A 122 9.46 -1.60 -2.32
C ALA A 122 10.01 -2.99 -2.71
N ILE A 123 9.14 -3.92 -3.12
CA ILE A 123 9.53 -5.27 -3.56
C ILE A 123 9.55 -5.37 -5.09
N LEU A 124 8.55 -4.82 -5.78
CA LEU A 124 8.47 -4.93 -7.23
C LEU A 124 9.47 -4.04 -7.97
N GLN A 125 9.64 -2.79 -7.51
CA GLN A 125 10.54 -1.84 -8.16
C GLN A 125 10.91 -0.69 -7.22
N LEU A 126 11.93 -0.93 -6.37
CA LEU A 126 12.31 -0.02 -5.29
C LEU A 126 12.62 1.39 -5.81
N ASN A 127 13.31 1.52 -6.95
CA ASN A 127 13.67 2.80 -7.53
C ASN A 127 12.44 3.63 -7.94
N VAL A 128 11.44 2.98 -8.56
CA VAL A 128 10.15 3.63 -8.86
C VAL A 128 9.43 4.00 -7.56
N GLY A 129 9.47 3.12 -6.55
CA GLY A 129 8.94 3.40 -5.21
C GLY A 129 9.55 4.65 -4.57
N ILE A 130 10.87 4.82 -4.64
CA ILE A 130 11.58 6.00 -4.13
C ILE A 130 11.16 7.27 -4.89
N CYS A 131 11.18 7.24 -6.22
CA CYS A 131 10.74 8.37 -7.04
C CYS A 131 9.28 8.76 -6.76
N ALA A 132 8.39 7.78 -6.63
CA ALA A 132 7.00 8.00 -6.28
C ALA A 132 6.84 8.58 -4.86
N ALA A 133 7.68 8.15 -3.91
CA ALA A 133 7.70 8.68 -2.55
C ALA A 133 8.17 10.14 -2.54
N LEU A 134 9.18 10.49 -3.33
CA LEU A 134 9.65 11.86 -3.50
C LEU A 134 8.58 12.75 -4.15
N ALA A 135 7.89 12.27 -5.18
CA ALA A 135 6.79 13.01 -5.81
C ALA A 135 5.64 13.27 -4.82
N TRP A 136 5.26 12.24 -4.04
CA TRP A 136 4.24 12.36 -2.99
C TRP A 136 4.68 13.35 -1.90
N ALA A 137 5.90 13.21 -1.39
CA ALA A 137 6.45 14.03 -0.32
C ALA A 137 6.59 15.48 -0.76
N GLY A 138 7.10 15.75 -1.97
CA GLY A 138 7.22 17.09 -2.53
C GLY A 138 5.87 17.79 -2.62
N MET A 139 4.84 17.12 -3.17
CA MET A 139 3.50 17.68 -3.22
C MET A 139 2.89 17.86 -1.83
N TYR A 140 3.17 16.95 -0.89
CA TYR A 140 2.68 17.05 0.49
C TYR A 140 3.32 18.22 1.23
N LEU A 141 4.63 18.42 1.09
CA LEU A 141 5.36 19.53 1.70
C LEU A 141 4.89 20.88 1.16
N TRP A 142 4.60 20.94 -0.14
CA TRP A 142 4.11 22.17 -0.78
C TRP A 142 2.67 22.51 -0.41
N LYS A 143 1.73 21.58 -0.61
CA LYS A 143 0.28 21.85 -0.48
C LYS A 143 -0.32 21.41 0.85
N ARG A 144 0.37 20.60 1.64
CA ARG A 144 -0.12 20.01 2.91
C ARG A 144 -1.42 19.21 2.77
N ILE A 145 -1.75 18.76 1.56
CA ILE A 145 -2.96 17.97 1.25
C ILE A 145 -2.56 16.56 0.80
N SER A 146 -2.75 15.58 1.69
CA SER A 146 -2.35 14.18 1.44
C SER A 146 -3.07 13.51 0.26
N SER A 147 -4.33 13.88 -0.04
CA SER A 147 -5.04 13.37 -1.24
C SER A 147 -4.44 13.90 -2.53
N LEU A 148 -4.08 15.18 -2.57
CA LEU A 148 -3.48 15.78 -3.76
C LEU A 148 -2.12 15.14 -4.05
N SER A 149 -1.30 14.95 -3.00
CA SER A 149 -0.04 14.21 -3.10
C SER A 149 -0.20 12.80 -3.66
N ALA A 150 -1.25 12.08 -3.24
CA ALA A 150 -1.56 10.76 -3.74
C ALA A 150 -1.92 10.77 -5.24
N ILE A 151 -2.77 11.72 -5.66
CA ILE A 151 -3.16 11.86 -7.07
C ILE A 151 -1.95 12.22 -7.93
N THR A 152 -1.12 13.17 -7.49
CA THR A 152 0.12 13.54 -8.21
C THR A 152 1.06 12.35 -8.35
N MET A 153 1.30 11.60 -7.26
CA MET A 153 2.15 10.42 -7.28
C MET A 153 1.61 9.35 -8.25
N LEU A 154 0.31 9.08 -8.24
CA LEU A 154 -0.33 8.13 -9.16
C LEU A 154 -0.30 8.61 -10.62
N ALA A 155 -0.43 9.90 -10.88
CA ALA A 155 -0.34 10.47 -12.23
C ALA A 155 1.08 10.38 -12.81
N VAL A 156 2.10 10.45 -11.95
CA VAL A 156 3.51 10.36 -12.33
C VAL A 156 3.98 8.90 -12.45
N LEU A 157 3.30 7.96 -11.78
CA LEU A 157 3.71 6.55 -11.72
C LEU A 157 3.96 5.88 -13.09
N PRO A 158 3.08 6.00 -14.10
CA PRO A 158 3.30 5.38 -15.41
C PRO A 158 4.58 5.90 -16.08
N TRP A 159 4.86 7.20 -15.95
CA TRP A 159 6.07 7.81 -16.48
C TRP A 159 7.31 7.31 -15.76
N LEU A 160 7.24 7.09 -14.45
CA LEU A 160 8.36 6.50 -13.71
C LEU A 160 8.67 5.08 -14.19
N PHE A 161 7.66 4.27 -14.48
CA PHE A 161 7.88 2.92 -15.03
C PHE A 161 8.49 2.93 -16.44
N LEU A 162 8.28 4.00 -17.22
CA LEU A 162 8.88 4.16 -18.55
C LEU A 162 10.30 4.76 -18.50
N LEU A 163 10.56 5.67 -17.57
CA LEU A 163 11.76 6.50 -17.57
C LEU A 163 12.83 6.05 -16.56
N VAL A 164 12.42 5.43 -15.45
CA VAL A 164 13.37 4.88 -14.49
C VAL A 164 13.90 3.58 -15.10
N PRO A 165 15.22 3.48 -15.36
CA PRO A 165 15.79 2.25 -15.87
C PRO A 165 15.36 1.09 -14.99
N TRP A 166 14.88 0.02 -15.63
CA TRP A 166 14.78 -1.27 -14.99
C TRP A 166 16.21 -1.62 -14.62
N VAL A 167 16.56 -1.49 -13.34
CA VAL A 167 17.88 -1.93 -12.87
C VAL A 167 17.88 -3.43 -13.12
N GLN A 168 18.54 -3.80 -14.21
CA GLN A 168 18.91 -5.17 -14.51
C GLN A 168 20.06 -5.47 -13.56
N ASP A 169 19.73 -6.02 -12.40
CA ASP A 169 20.71 -6.78 -11.62
C ASP A 169 20.86 -8.18 -12.26
#